data_AF-A0A6J5DR83-F1
#
_entry.id   AF-A0A6J5DR83-F1
#
_cell.length_a   1.000
_cell.length_b   1.000
_cell.length_c   1.000
_cell.angle_alpha   90.00
_cell.angle_beta   90.00
_cell.angle_gamma   90.00
#
_symmetry.space_group_name_H-M   'P 1'
#
loop_
_entity.id
_entity.type
_entity.pdbx_description
1 polymer ?
#
loop_
_entity_poly.entity_id
_entity_poly.type
_entity_poly.pdbx_seq_one_letter_code
_entity_poly.pdbx_strand_id
1 'polypeptide(L)'
;MPIIIPFPVVIPVHQPAHTQTLTRSSYMNTIPEFGANPDYPYYRKGVTQLPPHINPPLDEYTNMAMCGVVGEAAGKYLQEHKIDDALARETVYGIVVAVNRVFEKDLTEWVITNFVDRKKFPDETDRLARIDFRIQDLEEKVGKAVIETVQDSPLMSEGKPFRIQLAVTAATALGKHLAGLKTYPDRKE
;
A
#
# COMPACT_ATOMS: atom_id res chain seq x y z
N MET A 1 21.69 -57.77 -36.68
CA MET A 1 21.12 -56.86 -35.68
C MET A 1 21.55 -55.44 -36.01
N PRO A 2 20.59 -54.55 -36.31
CA PRO A 2 20.62 -53.18 -35.82
C PRO A 2 19.34 -52.90 -35.01
N ILE A 3 19.51 -52.23 -33.88
CA ILE A 3 18.42 -51.76 -33.02
C ILE A 3 17.86 -50.49 -33.66
N ILE A 4 16.60 -50.53 -34.11
CA ILE A 4 15.87 -49.35 -34.56
C ILE A 4 15.25 -48.71 -33.31
N ILE A 5 15.73 -47.54 -32.94
CA ILE A 5 15.19 -46.73 -31.85
C ILE A 5 13.97 -45.96 -32.41
N PRO A 6 12.76 -46.09 -31.87
CA PRO A 6 11.64 -45.25 -32.30
C PRO A 6 11.85 -43.83 -31.77
N PHE A 7 11.72 -42.85 -32.67
CA PHE A 7 11.70 -41.42 -32.37
C PHE A 7 10.65 -41.10 -31.29
N PRO A 8 10.94 -40.19 -30.33
CA PRO A 8 9.91 -39.69 -29.43
C PRO A 8 8.92 -38.83 -30.21
N VAL A 9 7.64 -39.15 -30.04
CA VAL A 9 6.51 -38.32 -30.45
C VAL A 9 6.67 -36.94 -29.83
N VAL A 10 6.78 -35.91 -30.67
CA VAL A 10 6.73 -34.51 -30.24
C VAL A 10 5.29 -34.22 -29.79
N ILE A 11 5.06 -34.26 -28.49
CA ILE A 11 3.88 -33.64 -27.89
C ILE A 11 4.11 -32.13 -27.96
N PRO A 12 3.23 -31.34 -28.60
CA PRO A 12 3.33 -29.90 -28.49
C PRO A 12 3.09 -29.54 -27.02
N VAL A 13 4.16 -29.19 -26.32
CA VAL A 13 4.09 -28.52 -25.03
C VAL A 13 3.30 -27.25 -25.29
N HIS A 14 2.08 -27.20 -24.76
CA HIS A 14 1.32 -25.96 -24.69
C HIS A 14 2.17 -25.01 -23.84
N GLN A 15 2.87 -24.09 -24.51
CA GLN A 15 3.48 -22.95 -23.85
C GLN A 15 2.37 -22.26 -23.07
N PRO A 16 2.48 -22.08 -21.74
CA PRO A 16 1.59 -21.15 -21.07
C PRO A 16 1.79 -19.79 -21.75
N ALA A 17 0.68 -19.25 -22.24
CA ALA A 17 0.61 -17.95 -22.86
C ALA A 17 1.35 -16.94 -21.98
N HIS A 18 2.32 -16.26 -22.59
CA HIS A 18 2.93 -15.01 -22.17
C HIS A 18 2.62 -14.59 -20.73
N THR A 19 3.46 -15.02 -19.78
CA THR A 19 3.61 -14.29 -18.53
C THR A 19 4.18 -12.93 -18.91
N GLN A 20 3.30 -11.94 -19.12
CA GLN A 20 3.73 -10.56 -19.26
C GLN A 20 4.45 -10.22 -17.96
N THR A 21 5.77 -10.11 -18.03
CA THR A 21 6.56 -9.53 -16.96
C THR A 21 6.13 -8.08 -16.87
N LEU A 22 5.16 -7.80 -16.02
CA LEU A 22 4.65 -6.47 -15.81
C LEU A 22 5.79 -5.65 -15.19
N THR A 23 6.40 -4.80 -15.99
CA THR A 23 7.46 -3.91 -15.55
C THR A 23 6.82 -2.68 -14.93
N ARG A 24 7.52 -2.00 -14.01
CA ARG A 24 7.11 -0.73 -13.38
C ARG A 24 6.52 0.31 -14.36
N SER A 25 6.94 0.27 -15.63
CA SER A 25 6.49 1.17 -16.70
C SER A 25 5.10 0.82 -17.24
N SER A 26 4.69 -0.46 -17.31
CA SER A 26 3.38 -0.84 -17.86
C SER A 26 2.22 -0.62 -16.89
N TYR A 27 2.49 -0.61 -15.58
CA TYR A 27 1.49 -0.35 -14.54
C TYR A 27 1.05 1.12 -14.48
N MET A 28 1.97 2.06 -14.71
CA MET A 28 1.65 3.49 -14.69
C MET A 28 0.81 3.93 -15.89
N ASN A 29 0.82 3.17 -16.99
CA ASN A 29 0.07 3.51 -18.22
C ASN A 29 -1.35 2.93 -18.29
N THR A 30 -1.77 2.10 -17.33
CA THR A 30 -3.12 1.49 -17.28
C THR A 30 -3.95 1.92 -16.08
N ILE A 31 -3.33 2.58 -15.12
CA ILE A 31 -4.04 3.54 -14.26
C ILE A 31 -4.28 4.73 -15.19
N PRO A 32 -5.52 5.26 -15.34
CA PRO A 32 -5.68 6.54 -16.02
C PRO A 32 -4.68 7.50 -15.38
N GLU A 33 -3.87 8.19 -16.17
CA GLU A 33 -2.97 9.23 -15.67
C GLU A 33 -3.81 10.26 -14.91
N PHE A 34 -4.05 10.02 -13.62
CA PHE A 34 -4.47 11.04 -12.68
C PHE A 34 -3.18 11.73 -12.24
N GLY A 35 -2.52 12.34 -13.23
CA GLY A 35 -1.58 13.41 -12.99
C GLY A 35 -2.27 14.41 -12.07
N ALA A 36 -1.52 14.98 -11.15
CA ALA A 36 -1.95 15.97 -10.19
C ALA A 36 -2.87 17.01 -10.87
N ASN A 37 -4.18 16.79 -10.78
CA ASN A 37 -5.16 17.74 -11.25
C ASN A 37 -5.52 18.61 -10.04
N PRO A 38 -5.08 19.87 -9.99
CA PRO A 38 -5.38 20.79 -8.89
C PRO A 38 -6.88 21.10 -8.74
N ASP A 39 -7.71 20.65 -9.68
CA ASP A 39 -9.17 20.79 -9.64
C ASP A 39 -9.92 19.62 -8.99
N TYR A 40 -9.27 18.67 -8.29
CA TYR A 40 -10.00 17.65 -7.53
C TYR A 40 -10.69 18.27 -6.29
N PRO A 41 -12.02 18.53 -6.30
CA PRO A 41 -12.65 19.46 -5.34
C PRO A 41 -13.13 18.80 -4.05
N TYR A 42 -13.01 17.47 -3.91
CA TYR A 42 -13.74 16.73 -2.86
C TYR A 42 -13.15 16.83 -1.45
N TYR A 43 -11.93 17.37 -1.31
CA TYR A 43 -11.35 17.76 -0.02
C TYR A 43 -11.57 19.25 0.31
N ARG A 44 -12.35 20.00 -0.49
CA ARG A 44 -12.75 21.36 -0.10
C ARG A 44 -13.75 21.27 1.05
N LYS A 45 -13.42 21.93 2.16
CA LYS A 45 -14.32 22.21 3.28
C LYS A 45 -15.68 22.68 2.74
N GLY A 46 -16.73 21.87 2.86
CA GLY A 46 -18.09 22.21 2.41
C GLY A 46 -18.71 21.32 1.32
N VAL A 47 -18.02 20.29 0.80
CA VAL A 47 -18.66 19.29 -0.07
C VAL A 47 -19.31 18.20 0.78
N THR A 48 -20.63 18.29 0.97
CA THR A 48 -21.41 17.39 1.85
C THR A 48 -21.92 16.13 1.15
N GLN A 49 -21.79 16.01 -0.18
CA GLN A 49 -22.23 14.84 -0.93
C GLN A 49 -21.23 14.51 -2.04
N LEU A 50 -20.79 13.25 -2.06
CA LEU A 50 -20.04 12.69 -3.18
C LEU A 50 -20.98 12.52 -4.38
N PRO A 51 -20.49 12.70 -5.62
CA PRO A 51 -21.25 12.34 -6.81
C PRO A 51 -21.75 10.89 -6.72
N PRO A 52 -22.94 10.58 -7.28
CA PRO A 52 -23.62 9.30 -7.08
C PRO A 52 -22.86 8.06 -7.61
N HIS A 53 -21.77 8.25 -8.35
CA HIS A 53 -20.90 7.19 -8.87
C HIS A 53 -19.57 7.08 -8.12
N ILE A 54 -19.35 7.88 -7.07
CA ILE A 54 -18.15 7.85 -6.24
C ILE A 54 -18.48 7.17 -4.92
N ASN A 55 -17.84 6.02 -4.71
CA ASN A 55 -17.93 5.28 -3.46
C ASN A 55 -17.32 6.11 -2.31
N PRO A 56 -17.99 6.27 -1.17
CA PRO A 56 -17.39 6.90 0.00
C PRO A 56 -16.19 6.10 0.49
N PRO A 57 -15.21 6.72 1.16
CA PRO A 57 -14.13 6.01 1.81
C PRO A 57 -14.62 4.87 2.70
N LEU A 58 -13.83 3.80 2.82
CA LEU A 58 -14.08 2.78 3.83
C LEU A 58 -13.57 3.30 5.17
N ASP A 59 -14.41 3.30 6.21
CA ASP A 59 -14.05 3.87 7.52
C ASP A 59 -12.71 3.34 8.06
N GLU A 60 -12.48 2.03 7.93
CA GLU A 60 -11.25 1.34 8.35
C GLU A 60 -10.03 1.65 7.45
N TYR A 61 -10.23 2.22 6.27
CA TYR A 61 -9.17 2.51 5.28
C TYR A 61 -9.11 3.99 4.90
N THR A 62 -9.65 4.87 5.75
CA THR A 62 -9.38 6.30 5.65
C THR A 62 -7.90 6.59 5.89
N ASN A 63 -7.39 7.70 5.36
CA ASN A 63 -6.02 8.13 5.64
C ASN A 63 -5.75 8.20 7.16
N MET A 64 -6.73 8.71 7.93
CA MET A 64 -6.64 8.78 9.39
C MET A 64 -6.53 7.40 10.04
N ALA A 65 -7.37 6.44 9.63
CA ALA A 65 -7.32 5.07 10.16
C ALA A 65 -5.97 4.40 9.85
N MET A 66 -5.50 4.50 8.60
CA MET A 66 -4.21 3.95 8.19
C MET A 66 -3.03 4.61 8.91
N CYS A 67 -3.07 5.93 9.11
CA CYS A 67 -2.10 6.64 9.93
C CYS A 67 -2.14 6.18 11.40
N GLY A 68 -3.32 5.89 11.94
CA GLY A 68 -3.48 5.30 13.27
C GLY A 68 -2.76 3.98 13.42
N VAL A 69 -2.94 3.05 12.47
CA VAL A 69 -2.24 1.74 12.44
C VAL A 69 -0.72 1.92 12.44
N VAL A 70 -0.22 2.82 11.59
CA VAL A 70 1.22 3.10 11.50
C VAL A 70 1.74 3.72 12.81
N GLY A 71 1.04 4.71 13.34
CA GLY A 71 1.40 5.42 14.57
C GLY A 71 1.40 4.51 15.79
N GLU A 72 0.42 3.62 15.92
CA GLU A 72 0.34 2.64 17.00
C GLU A 72 1.52 1.67 16.95
N ALA A 73 1.82 1.11 15.78
CA ALA A 73 2.95 0.20 15.60
C ALA A 73 4.30 0.86 15.91
N ALA A 74 4.50 2.10 15.44
CA ALA A 74 5.68 2.89 15.75
C ALA A 74 5.78 3.20 17.26
N GLY A 75 4.68 3.64 17.87
CA GLY A 75 4.64 3.95 19.30
C GLY A 75 4.97 2.75 20.18
N LYS A 76 4.41 1.59 19.87
CA LYS A 76 4.71 0.33 20.56
C LYS A 76 6.20 -0.03 20.44
N TYR A 77 6.77 0.07 19.24
CA TYR A 77 8.19 -0.20 19.01
C TYR A 77 9.09 0.74 19.84
N LEU A 78 8.78 2.03 19.88
CA LEU A 78 9.54 3.01 20.67
C LEU A 78 9.45 2.72 22.18
N GLN A 79 8.28 2.34 22.68
CA GLN A 79 8.08 1.93 24.07
C GLN A 79 8.85 0.67 24.44
N GLU A 80 8.83 -0.35 23.58
CA GLU A 80 9.59 -1.60 23.78
C GLU A 80 11.10 -1.36 23.91
N HIS A 81 11.59 -0.29 23.28
CA HIS A 81 12.99 0.12 23.32
C HIS A 81 13.29 1.18 24.38
N LYS A 82 12.33 1.48 25.27
CA LYS A 82 12.49 2.42 26.39
C LYS A 82 12.90 3.83 25.97
N ILE A 83 12.43 4.27 24.80
CA ILE A 83 12.55 5.66 24.40
C ILE A 83 11.72 6.52 25.37
N ASP A 84 12.25 7.69 25.72
CA ASP A 84 11.56 8.68 26.54
C ASP A 84 10.14 8.97 26.01
N ASP A 85 9.15 9.05 26.90
CA ASP A 85 7.74 9.17 26.52
C ASP A 85 7.44 10.44 25.71
N ALA A 86 8.10 11.56 26.01
CA ALA A 86 7.91 12.80 25.27
C ALA A 86 8.51 12.68 23.87
N LEU A 87 9.75 12.18 23.78
CA LEU A 87 10.41 11.91 22.50
C LEU A 87 9.62 10.91 21.64
N ALA A 88 9.08 9.86 22.25
CA ALA A 88 8.29 8.84 21.57
C ALA A 88 7.00 9.45 20.97
N ARG A 89 6.28 10.28 21.75
CA ARG A 89 5.07 10.97 21.27
C ARG A 89 5.37 11.93 20.12
N GLU A 90 6.42 12.74 20.23
CA GLU A 90 6.84 13.65 19.16
C GLU A 90 7.25 12.90 17.90
N THR A 91 7.98 11.79 18.05
CA THR A 91 8.39 10.93 16.93
C THR A 91 7.18 10.34 16.23
N VAL A 92 6.23 9.76 16.98
CA VAL A 92 5.00 9.19 16.41
C VAL A 92 4.20 10.25 15.68
N TYR A 93 4.06 11.45 16.25
CA TYR A 93 3.38 12.56 15.59
C TYR A 93 4.07 12.92 14.26
N GLY A 94 5.40 13.04 14.25
CA GLY A 94 6.18 13.30 13.04
C GLY A 94 5.96 12.22 11.97
N ILE A 95 5.98 10.95 12.38
CA ILE A 95 5.74 9.81 11.49
C ILE A 95 4.33 9.89 10.88
N VAL A 96 3.32 10.12 11.70
CA VAL A 96 1.92 10.23 11.26
C VAL A 96 1.75 11.36 10.25
N VAL A 97 2.36 12.53 10.49
CA VAL A 97 2.31 13.66 9.55
C VAL A 97 3.01 13.31 8.23
N ALA A 98 4.19 12.71 8.27
CA ALA A 98 4.94 12.33 7.06
C ALA A 98 4.18 11.29 6.23
N VAL A 99 3.60 10.29 6.89
CA VAL A 99 2.82 9.22 6.25
C VAL A 99 1.50 9.77 5.68
N ASN A 100 0.81 10.66 6.40
CA ASN A 100 -0.41 11.28 5.86
C ASN A 100 -0.13 12.06 4.57
N ARG A 101 1.01 12.76 4.48
CA ARG A 101 1.43 13.44 3.23
C ARG A 101 1.64 12.47 2.08
N VAL A 102 2.20 11.28 2.34
CA VAL A 102 2.31 10.21 1.33
C VAL A 102 0.92 9.79 0.86
N PHE A 103 0.00 9.57 1.78
CA PHE A 103 -1.36 9.13 1.45
C PHE A 103 -2.17 10.18 0.68
N GLU A 104 -2.07 11.45 1.06
CA GLU A 104 -2.71 12.57 0.36
C GLU A 104 -2.16 12.72 -1.06
N LYS A 105 -0.83 12.66 -1.22
CA LYS A 105 -0.17 12.77 -2.52
C LYS A 105 -0.62 11.67 -3.49
N ASP A 106 -0.80 10.46 -2.97
CA ASP A 106 -1.14 9.29 -3.77
C ASP A 106 -2.67 9.04 -3.89
N LEU A 107 -3.50 9.88 -3.27
CA LEU A 107 -4.94 9.66 -3.16
C LEU A 107 -5.29 8.26 -2.62
N THR A 108 -4.53 7.78 -1.64
CA THR A 108 -4.53 6.38 -1.19
C THR A 108 -5.91 5.87 -0.79
N GLU A 109 -6.64 6.64 0.02
CA GLU A 109 -7.99 6.32 0.47
C GLU A 109 -8.97 6.08 -0.69
N TRP A 110 -8.85 6.85 -1.78
CA TRP A 110 -9.69 6.70 -2.97
C TRP A 110 -9.27 5.47 -3.79
N VAL A 111 -7.97 5.26 -3.98
CA VAL A 111 -7.45 4.07 -4.69
C VAL A 111 -7.90 2.80 -3.98
N ILE A 112 -7.77 2.74 -2.65
CA ILE A 112 -8.19 1.59 -1.84
C ILE A 112 -9.69 1.35 -1.93
N THR A 113 -10.48 2.42 -1.88
CA THR A 113 -11.93 2.37 -2.02
C THR A 113 -12.38 1.73 -3.33
N ASN A 114 -11.60 1.85 -4.41
CA ASN A 114 -11.93 1.19 -5.66
C ASN A 114 -11.70 -0.32 -5.61
N PHE A 115 -10.75 -0.84 -4.82
CA PHE A 115 -10.46 -2.28 -4.77
C PHE A 115 -11.60 -3.13 -4.22
N VAL A 116 -12.51 -2.55 -3.44
CA VAL A 116 -13.66 -3.28 -2.89
C VAL A 116 -14.85 -3.33 -3.85
N ASP A 117 -14.86 -2.52 -4.91
CA ASP A 117 -15.89 -2.57 -5.94
C ASP A 117 -15.58 -3.68 -6.94
N ARG A 118 -16.14 -4.87 -6.71
CA ARG A 118 -15.86 -6.04 -7.56
C ARG A 118 -16.35 -5.86 -8.99
N LYS A 119 -17.33 -4.98 -9.25
CA LYS A 119 -17.81 -4.71 -10.61
C LYS A 119 -16.73 -4.07 -11.49
N LYS A 120 -15.74 -3.40 -10.88
CA LYS A 120 -14.57 -2.84 -11.58
C LYS A 120 -13.48 -3.89 -11.86
N PHE A 121 -13.59 -5.09 -11.28
CA PHE A 121 -12.62 -6.17 -11.42
C PHE A 121 -13.31 -7.46 -11.88
N PRO A 122 -13.51 -7.64 -13.20
CA PRO A 122 -14.11 -8.86 -13.74
C PRO A 122 -13.26 -10.11 -13.47
N ASP A 123 -11.95 -9.95 -13.24
CA ASP A 123 -11.05 -11.02 -12.78
C ASP A 123 -10.61 -10.77 -11.32
N GLU A 124 -10.96 -11.71 -10.45
CA GLU A 124 -10.56 -11.69 -9.04
C GLU A 124 -9.06 -11.86 -8.84
N THR A 125 -8.37 -12.59 -9.72
CA THR A 125 -6.92 -12.77 -9.65
C THR A 125 -6.20 -11.45 -9.91
N ASP A 126 -6.64 -10.69 -10.92
CA ASP A 126 -6.11 -9.35 -11.22
C ASP A 126 -6.37 -8.38 -10.06
N ARG A 127 -7.56 -8.43 -9.44
CA ARG A 127 -7.87 -7.61 -8.25
C ARG A 127 -6.88 -7.88 -7.11
N LEU A 128 -6.68 -9.15 -6.77
CA LEU A 128 -5.79 -9.55 -5.67
C LEU A 128 -4.34 -9.16 -5.96
N ALA A 129 -3.88 -9.34 -7.20
CA ALA A 129 -2.54 -8.93 -7.62
C ALA A 129 -2.34 -7.40 -7.51
N ARG A 130 -3.35 -6.59 -7.84
CA ARG A 130 -3.31 -5.13 -7.69
C ARG A 130 -3.30 -4.69 -6.23
N ILE A 131 -4.06 -5.37 -5.37
CA ILE A 131 -4.01 -5.14 -3.92
C ILE A 131 -2.60 -5.42 -3.41
N ASP A 132 -2.01 -6.56 -3.77
CA ASP A 132 -0.65 -6.94 -3.37
C ASP A 132 0.41 -5.93 -3.83
N PHE A 133 0.33 -5.50 -5.09
CA PHE A 133 1.22 -4.47 -5.61
C PHE A 133 1.08 -3.15 -4.84
N ARG A 134 -0.15 -2.73 -4.54
CA ARG A 134 -0.39 -1.48 -3.81
C ARG A 134 0.07 -1.56 -2.36
N ILE A 135 -0.09 -2.73 -1.71
CA ILE A 135 0.46 -2.98 -0.38
C ILE A 135 1.97 -2.77 -0.40
N GLN A 136 2.67 -3.44 -1.32
CA GLN A 136 4.14 -3.34 -1.40
C GLN A 136 4.62 -1.90 -1.66
N ASP A 137 3.97 -1.18 -2.58
CA ASP A 137 4.30 0.22 -2.88
C ASP A 137 4.09 1.15 -1.66
N LEU A 138 3.00 0.94 -0.91
CA LEU A 138 2.73 1.72 0.30
C LEU A 138 3.69 1.37 1.43
N GLU A 139 4.03 0.09 1.63
CA GLU A 139 5.04 -0.33 2.62
C GLU A 139 6.39 0.35 2.35
N GLU A 140 6.84 0.38 1.09
CA GLU A 140 8.09 1.06 0.72
C GLU A 140 8.03 2.56 1.01
N LYS A 141 6.96 3.24 0.59
CA LYS A 141 6.80 4.68 0.79
C LYS A 141 6.68 5.07 2.25
N VAL A 142 5.94 4.30 3.05
CA VAL A 142 5.81 4.51 4.50
C VAL A 142 7.15 4.26 5.18
N GLY A 143 7.84 3.17 4.86
CA GLY A 143 9.16 2.89 5.42
C GLY A 143 10.15 4.03 5.16
N LYS A 144 10.16 4.56 3.92
CA LYS A 144 10.97 5.72 3.57
C LYS A 144 10.58 6.97 4.37
N ALA A 145 9.28 7.29 4.46
CA ALA A 145 8.80 8.45 5.21
C ALA A 145 9.17 8.37 6.70
N VAL A 146 9.11 7.18 7.31
CA VAL A 146 9.54 6.95 8.69
C VAL A 146 11.04 7.22 8.84
N ILE A 147 11.87 6.68 7.94
CA ILE A 147 13.33 6.93 7.97
C ILE A 147 13.66 8.41 7.84
N GLU A 148 13.06 9.10 6.88
CA GLU A 148 13.27 10.54 6.68
C GLU A 148 12.84 11.35 7.92
N THR A 149 11.77 10.95 8.60
CA THR A 149 11.32 11.60 9.83
C THR A 149 12.35 11.50 10.96
N VAL A 150 13.01 10.34 11.10
CA VAL A 150 13.93 10.11 12.22
C VAL A 150 15.38 10.55 11.94
N GLN A 151 15.71 10.92 10.70
CA GLN A 151 17.07 11.32 10.31
C GLN A 151 17.59 12.58 11.01
N ASP A 152 16.70 13.51 11.36
CA ASP A 152 17.05 14.76 12.06
C ASP A 152 16.58 14.76 13.52
N SER A 153 16.23 13.58 14.06
CA SER A 153 15.70 13.44 15.41
C SER A 153 16.78 13.01 16.42
N PRO A 154 16.54 13.20 17.73
CA PRO A 154 17.38 12.62 18.78
C PRO A 154 17.56 11.11 18.68
N LEU A 155 16.65 10.38 18.01
CA LEU A 155 16.78 8.93 17.76
C LEU A 155 17.93 8.55 16.81
N MET A 156 18.69 9.53 16.31
CA MET A 156 19.93 9.26 15.60
C MET A 156 20.96 8.54 16.47
N SER A 157 20.93 8.73 17.80
CA SER A 157 21.81 8.05 18.77
C SER A 157 21.59 6.54 18.86
N GLU A 158 20.37 6.05 18.59
CA GLU A 158 20.00 4.62 18.66
C GLU A 158 20.62 3.78 17.53
N GLY A 159 21.25 4.43 16.55
CA GLY A 159 21.93 3.77 15.45
C GLY A 159 21.02 3.35 14.29
N LYS A 160 21.67 3.01 13.17
CA LYS A 160 21.01 2.65 11.91
C LYS A 160 20.06 1.44 12.03
N PRO A 161 20.43 0.33 12.70
CA PRO A 161 19.56 -0.84 12.79
C PRO A 161 18.22 -0.54 13.46
N PHE A 162 18.23 0.24 14.55
CA PHE A 162 17.03 0.67 15.25
C PHE A 162 16.06 1.44 14.33
N ARG A 163 16.58 2.44 13.61
CA ARG A 163 15.76 3.27 12.70
C ARG A 163 15.18 2.46 11.54
N ILE A 164 15.97 1.55 10.97
CA ILE A 164 15.48 0.62 9.93
C ILE A 164 14.36 -0.26 10.49
N GLN A 165 14.54 -0.83 11.67
CA GLN A 165 13.53 -1.71 12.25
C GLN A 165 12.25 -0.95 12.62
N LEU A 166 12.35 0.29 13.12
CA LEU A 166 11.18 1.16 13.33
C LEU A 166 10.39 1.36 12.03
N ALA A 167 11.09 1.68 10.93
CA ALA A 167 10.47 1.86 9.62
C ALA A 167 9.81 0.58 9.08
N VAL A 168 10.50 -0.56 9.21
CA VAL A 168 9.95 -1.87 8.81
C VAL A 168 8.72 -2.23 9.65
N THR A 169 8.76 -2.05 10.96
CA THR A 169 7.63 -2.34 11.86
C THR A 169 6.40 -1.52 11.48
N ALA A 170 6.57 -0.22 11.26
CA ALA A 170 5.50 0.69 10.83
C ALA A 170 4.91 0.30 9.45
N ALA A 171 5.78 0.04 8.47
CA ALA A 171 5.37 -0.34 7.12
C ALA A 171 4.61 -1.69 7.12
N THR A 172 5.16 -2.71 7.76
CA THR A 172 4.55 -4.04 7.83
C THR A 172 3.20 -4.03 8.58
N ALA A 173 3.03 -3.16 9.58
CA ALA A 173 1.73 -2.99 10.23
C ALA A 173 0.66 -2.49 9.25
N LEU A 174 1.00 -1.50 8.42
CA LEU A 174 0.12 -1.03 7.35
C LEU A 174 -0.17 -2.13 6.34
N GLY A 175 0.86 -2.85 5.87
CA GLY A 175 0.67 -3.92 4.89
C GLY A 175 -0.25 -5.03 5.38
N LYS A 176 -0.12 -5.42 6.66
CA LYS A 176 -1.04 -6.36 7.31
C LYS A 176 -2.48 -5.85 7.38
N HIS A 177 -2.66 -4.58 7.72
CA HIS A 177 -3.99 -3.94 7.74
C HIS A 177 -4.62 -3.95 6.34
N LEU A 178 -3.86 -3.53 5.33
CA LEU A 178 -4.30 -3.50 3.93
C LEU A 178 -4.55 -4.89 3.33
N ALA A 179 -3.89 -5.94 3.82
CA ALA A 179 -4.19 -7.31 3.41
C ALA A 179 -5.65 -7.72 3.71
N GLY A 180 -6.30 -7.07 4.68
CA GLY A 180 -7.73 -7.23 4.96
C GLY A 180 -8.64 -6.89 3.78
N LEU A 181 -8.18 -6.07 2.82
CA LEU A 181 -8.92 -5.73 1.60
C LEU A 181 -9.24 -6.95 0.74
N LYS A 182 -8.40 -7.98 0.79
CA LYS A 182 -8.58 -9.21 -0.02
C LYS A 182 -9.84 -9.96 0.37
N THR A 183 -10.22 -9.90 1.64
CA THR A 183 -11.39 -10.57 2.21
C THR A 183 -12.53 -9.60 2.50
N TYR A 184 -12.38 -8.32 2.15
CA TYR A 184 -13.41 -7.32 2.43
C TYR A 184 -14.68 -7.66 1.63
N PRO A 185 -15.87 -7.60 2.27
CA PRO A 185 -17.12 -7.89 1.58
C PRO A 185 -17.35 -6.87 0.45
N ASP A 186 -17.99 -7.33 -0.62
CA ASP A 186 -18.43 -6.42 -1.69
C ASP A 186 -19.40 -5.38 -1.12
N ARG A 187 -19.37 -4.16 -1.65
CA ARG A 187 -20.31 -3.13 -1.20
C ARG A 187 -21.72 -3.54 -1.62
N LYS A 188 -22.62 -3.64 -0.66
CA LYS A 188 -24.05 -3.71 -0.95
C LYS A 188 -24.47 -2.33 -1.44
N GLU A 189 -25.08 -2.29 -2.62
CA GLU A 189 -25.71 -1.08 -3.20
C GLU A 189 -26.86 -0.58 -2.33
#